data_AF-A0A822CWX5-F1
#
_entry.id   AF-A0A822CWX5-F1
#
_cell.length_a   1.000
_cell.length_b   1.000
_cell.length_c   1.000
_cell.angle_alpha   90.00
_cell.angle_beta   90.00
_cell.angle_gamma   90.00
#
_symmetry.space_group_name_H-M   'P 1'
#
loop_
_entity.id
_entity.type
_entity.pdbx_description
1 polymer ?
#
loop_
_entity_poly.entity_id
_entity_poly.type
_entity_poly.pdbx_seq_one_letter_code
_entity_poly.pdbx_strand_id
1 'polypeptide(L)' 'MIDFRKRVFSMLGSNKGLKKVDIVKHFAQEGSTRSTVYNITKRYEIGLPVEHRPGARRPTYFDRKNLK' A
#
# COMPACT_ATOMS: atom_id res chain seq x y z
N MET A 1 -3.65 -10.46 5.78
CA MET A 1 -2.88 -9.34 5.18
C MET A 1 -3.66 -8.03 5.07
N ILE A 2 -4.96 -8.05 4.77
CA ILE A 2 -5.79 -6.82 4.67
C ILE A 2 -5.83 -6.06 6.01
N ASP A 3 -5.98 -6.77 7.13
CA ASP A 3 -6.04 -6.17 8.47
C ASP A 3 -4.78 -5.40 8.86
N PHE A 4 -3.61 -5.87 8.44
CA PHE A 4 -2.35 -5.19 8.69
C PHE A 4 -2.29 -3.82 8.01
N ARG A 5 -2.65 -3.74 6.72
CA ARG A 5 -2.65 -2.47 5.99
C ARG A 5 -3.67 -1.48 6.56
N LYS A 6 -4.86 -1.98 6.94
CA LYS A 6 -5.89 -1.18 7.61
C LYS A 6 -5.40 -0.61 8.94
N ARG A 7 -4.71 -1.43 9.77
CA ARG A 7 -4.10 -0.98 11.03
C ARG A 7 -3.08 0.13 10.81
N VAL A 8 -2.17 -0.04 9.85
CA VAL A 8 -1.17 0.99 9.50
C VAL A 8 -1.83 2.27 9.02
N PHE A 9 -2.84 2.18 8.14
CA PHE A 9 -3.60 3.34 7.65
C PHE A 9 -4.35 4.07 8.76
N SER A 10 -4.99 3.32 9.66
CA SER A 10 -5.68 3.89 10.83
C SER A 10 -4.68 4.64 11.73
N MET A 11 -3.52 4.06 11.99
CA MET A 11 -2.48 4.68 12.82
C MET A 11 -1.90 5.95 12.19
N LEU A 12 -1.79 6.00 10.85
CA LEU A 12 -1.37 7.19 10.10
C LEU A 12 -2.43 8.30 10.10
N GLY A 13 -3.71 7.94 9.98
CA GLY A 13 -4.82 8.88 9.99
C GLY A 13 -5.09 9.50 11.35
N SER A 14 -5.03 8.68 12.40
CA SER A 14 -5.29 9.11 13.78
C SER A 14 -4.14 9.92 14.37
N ASN A 15 -2.90 9.68 13.92
CA ASN A 15 -1.71 10.31 14.50
C ASN A 15 -0.97 11.19 13.48
N LYS A 16 -1.62 12.26 13.00
CA LYS A 16 -1.01 13.23 12.07
C LYS A 16 0.28 13.91 12.57
N GLY A 17 0.55 13.87 13.87
CA GLY A 17 1.77 14.42 14.48
C GLY A 17 2.92 13.43 14.67
N LEU A 18 2.70 12.12 14.47
CA LEU A 18 3.76 11.13 14.67
C LEU A 18 4.72 11.10 13.47
N LYS A 19 6.01 10.97 13.75
CA LYS A 19 7.01 10.77 12.70
C LYS A 19 6.80 9.37 12.10
N LYS A 20 6.88 9.28 10.77
CA LYS A 20 6.76 8.02 10.02
C LYS A 20 7.70 6.93 10.56
N VAL A 21 8.88 7.34 11.01
CA VAL A 21 9.90 6.47 11.59
C VAL A 21 9.38 5.73 12.83
N ASP A 22 8.57 6.38 13.67
CA ASP A 22 8.05 5.79 14.90
C ASP A 22 6.97 4.74 14.60
N ILE A 23 6.13 5.01 13.59
CA ILE A 23 5.14 4.05 13.08
C ILE A 23 5.86 2.82 12.51
N VAL A 24 6.92 3.03 11.72
CA VAL A 24 7.72 1.92 11.17
C VAL A 24 8.40 1.12 12.29
N LYS A 25 8.94 1.78 13.32
CA LYS A 25 9.54 1.11 14.48
C LYS A 25 8.52 0.25 15.22
N HIS A 26 7.33 0.78 15.48
CA HIS A 26 6.25 0.06 16.16
C HIS A 26 5.89 -1.23 15.42
N PHE A 27 5.59 -1.16 14.12
CA PHE A 27 5.24 -2.36 13.35
C PHE A 27 6.44 -3.29 13.10
N ALA A 28 7.67 -2.77 13.11
CA ALA A 28 8.87 -3.61 13.07
C ALA A 28 9.07 -4.41 14.37
N GLN A 29 8.71 -3.85 15.53
CA GLN A 29 8.72 -4.57 16.80
C GLN A 29 7.66 -5.68 16.85
N GLU A 30 6.53 -5.49 16.16
CA GLU A 30 5.51 -6.54 15.98
C GLU A 30 5.94 -7.66 15.01
N GLY A 31 7.15 -7.60 14.44
CA GLY A 31 7.68 -8.62 13.53
C GLY A 31 7.40 -8.37 12.05
N SER A 32 6.87 -7.19 11.67
CA SER A 32 6.68 -6.84 10.26
C SER A 32 7.97 -6.31 9.63
N THR A 33 8.19 -6.63 8.35
CA THR A 33 9.34 -6.08 7.62
C THR A 33 9.18 -4.57 7.40
N ARG A 34 10.22 -3.80 7.73
CA ARG A 34 10.25 -2.34 7.55
C ARG A 34 9.88 -1.91 6.14
N SER A 35 10.38 -2.64 5.13
CA SER A 35 10.08 -2.41 3.71
C SER A 35 8.57 -2.49 3.42
N THR A 36 7.87 -3.44 4.01
CA THR A 36 6.41 -3.56 3.88
C THR A 36 5.69 -2.36 4.49
N VAL A 37 6.11 -1.93 5.68
CA VAL A 37 5.51 -0.76 6.35
C VAL A 37 5.75 0.51 5.53
N TYR A 38 6.98 0.72 5.04
CA TYR A 38 7.32 1.85 4.17
C TYR A 38 6.50 1.88 2.87
N ASN A 39 6.25 0.72 2.26
CA ASN A 39 5.40 0.65 1.07
C ASN A 39 3.95 1.02 1.38
N ILE A 40 3.45 0.68 2.57
CA ILE A 40 2.08 0.99 2.99
C ILE A 40 1.95 2.49 3.32
N THR A 41 2.89 3.07 4.08
CA THR A 41 2.92 4.51 4.36
C THR A 41 3.02 5.32 3.07
N LYS A 42 3.89 4.92 2.14
CA LYS A 42 4.00 5.58 0.82
C LYS A 42 2.68 5.55 0.05
N ARG A 43 1.93 4.45 0.10
CA ARG A 43 0.59 4.38 -0.53
C ARG A 43 -0.42 5.32 0.14
N TYR A 44 -0.40 5.40 1.47
CA TYR A 44 -1.25 6.32 2.22
C TYR A 44 -0.98 7.78 1.82
N GLU A 45 0.29 8.15 1.69
CA GLU A 45 0.70 9.51 1.29
C GLU A 45 0.25 9.91 -0.12
N ILE A 46 0.24 8.93 -1.04
CA ILE A 46 -0.21 9.15 -2.42
C ILE A 46 -1.76 9.11 -2.52
N GLY A 47 -2.47 8.87 -1.41
CA GLY A 47 -3.92 8.74 -1.38
C GLY A 47 -4.45 7.47 -2.06
N LEU A 48 -3.59 6.46 -2.23
CA LEU A 48 -3.99 5.18 -2.81
C LEU A 48 -4.81 4.37 -1.80
N PRO A 49 -5.86 3.66 -2.26
CA PRO A 49 -6.66 2.83 -1.38
C PRO A 49 -5.82 1.70 -0.76
N VAL A 50 -6.20 1.28 0.45
CA VAL A 50 -5.61 0.15 1.18
C VAL A 50 -5.62 -1.13 0.35
N GLU A 51 -6.67 -1.30 -0.44
CA GLU A 51 -6.88 -2.46 -1.28
C GLU A 51 -6.00 -2.43 -2.51
N HIS A 52 -5.40 -3.58 -2.80
CA HIS A 52 -4.69 -3.74 -4.06
C HIS A 52 -5.72 -3.89 -5.17
N ARG A 53 -5.95 -2.82 -5.94
CA ARG A 53 -6.61 -2.97 -7.24
C ARG A 53 -5.67 -3.77 -8.14
N PRO A 54 -6.09 -4.89 -8.73
CA PRO A 54 -5.28 -5.56 -9.74
C PRO A 54 -5.00 -4.53 -10.84
N GLY A 55 -3.72 -4.27 -11.11
CA GLY A 55 -3.35 -3.40 -12.21
C GLY A 55 -3.99 -3.91 -13.50
N ALA A 56 -4.34 -2.99 -14.40
CA ALA A 56 -4.79 -3.36 -15.74
C ALA A 56 -3.74 -4.32 -16.32
N ARG A 57 -4.07 -5.61 -16.37
CA ARG A 57 -3.20 -6.61 -16.99
C ARG A 57 -3.00 -6.14 -18.42
N ARG A 58 -1.76 -6.22 -18.91
CA ARG A 58 -1.48 -5.98 -20.32
C ARG A 58 -2.42 -6.89 -21.12
N PRO A 59 -3.24 -6.38 -22.04
CA PRO A 59 -4.16 -7.22 -22.81
C PRO A 59 -3.37 -8.35 -23.47
N THR A 60 -3.67 -9.59 -23.10
CA THR A 60 -3.02 -10.79 -23.65
C THR A 60 -3.57 -11.16 -25.02
N TYR A 61 -4.73 -10.58 -25.40
CA TYR A 61 -5.33 -10.73 -26.71
C TYR A 61 -4.99 -9.51 -27.56
N PHE A 62 -4.01 -9.67 -28.44
CA PHE A 62 -3.76 -8.75 -29.53
C PHE A 62 -4.69 -9.16 -30.68
N ASP A 63 -5.92 -8.64 -30.68
CA ASP A 63 -6.89 -8.94 -31.72
C ASP A 63 -6.48 -8.24 -33.03
N ARG A 64 -5.74 -8.95 -33.88
CA ARG A 64 -5.22 -8.45 -35.17
C ARG A 64 -6.32 -8.06 -36.16
N LYS A 65 -7.59 -8.33 -35.85
CA LYS A 65 -8.74 -7.99 -36.73
C LYS A 65 -9.08 -6.50 -36.78
N ASN A 66 -8.51 -5.68 -35.90
CA ASN A 66 -8.76 -4.23 -35.86
C ASN A 66 -7.57 -3.37 -36.31
N LEU A 67 -6.50 -3.94 -36.89
CA LEU A 67 -5.53 -3.14 -37.63
C LEU A 67 -6.11 -2.84 -39.02
N LYS A 68 -6.66 -1.63 -39.15
CA LYS A 68 -7.08 -1.04 -40.43
C LYS A 68 -5.89 -0.40 -41.13
#